data_AF-A0A2W0EJL8-F1
#
_entry.id   AF-A0A2W0EJL8-F1
#
_cell.length_a   1.000
_cell.length_b   1.000
_cell.length_c   1.000
_cell.angle_alpha   90.00
_cell.angle_beta   90.00
_cell.angle_gamma   90.00
#
_symmetry.space_group_name_H-M   'P 1'
#
loop_
_entity.id
_entity.type
_entity.pdbx_description
1 polymer ?
#
loop_
_entity_poly.entity_id
_entity_poly.type
_entity_poly.pdbx_seq_one_letter_code
_entity_poly.pdbx_strand_id
1 'polypeptide(L)'
;TGLSCVHYGAFADLPEAAAVQAEILRDAPHLHENGIHLLISPTPHGELIIGDSHHYGSDPSPFNAEQVDDWMIELAEQTLGCKVQVVERWQGVYGSRGPGPFSFLRPAEGLSVALMHTGVGMSVGPAMAERNVATVLEEI
;
A
#
# COMPACT_ATOMS: atom_id res chain seq x y z
N THR A 1 -14.03 -1.98 -9.35
CA THR A 1 -12.94 -1.35 -10.13
C THR A 1 -11.91 -2.37 -10.64
N GLY A 2 -11.71 -3.54 -10.00
CA GLY A 2 -10.77 -4.58 -10.49
C GLY A 2 -9.29 -4.28 -10.25
N LEU A 3 -8.96 -3.04 -9.86
CA LEU A 3 -7.59 -2.56 -9.65
C LEU A 3 -6.81 -3.39 -8.60
N SER A 4 -7.43 -3.78 -7.49
CA SER A 4 -6.75 -4.60 -6.48
C SER A 4 -6.43 -6.02 -6.97
N CYS A 5 -7.21 -6.54 -7.93
CA CYS A 5 -6.98 -7.86 -8.53
C CYS A 5 -5.72 -7.89 -9.41
N VAL A 6 -5.30 -6.73 -9.93
CA VAL A 6 -4.07 -6.59 -10.73
C VAL A 6 -2.91 -6.01 -9.93
N HIS A 7 -3.14 -5.64 -8.67
CA HIS A 7 -2.13 -5.10 -7.76
C HIS A 7 -1.54 -6.19 -6.84
N TYR A 8 -2.38 -6.99 -6.19
CA TYR A 8 -1.92 -7.99 -5.23
C TYR A 8 -1.57 -9.31 -5.92
N GLY A 9 -0.35 -9.83 -5.73
CA GLY A 9 0.11 -11.08 -6.35
C GLY A 9 -0.82 -12.28 -6.15
N ALA A 10 -1.48 -12.37 -4.99
CA ALA A 10 -2.51 -13.40 -4.72
C ALA A 10 -3.62 -13.48 -5.79
N PHE A 11 -3.90 -12.37 -6.49
CA PHE A 11 -4.83 -12.30 -7.61
C PHE A 11 -4.11 -12.05 -8.93
N ALA A 12 -3.13 -11.15 -8.96
CA ALA A 12 -2.44 -10.71 -10.17
C ALA A 12 -1.66 -11.83 -10.87
N ASP A 13 -1.26 -12.87 -10.13
CA ASP A 13 -0.56 -14.04 -10.67
C ASP A 13 -1.51 -15.02 -11.38
N LEU A 14 -2.84 -14.82 -11.28
CA LEU A 14 -3.83 -15.65 -11.94
C LEU A 14 -4.00 -15.25 -13.42
N PRO A 15 -4.18 -16.20 -14.36
CA PRO A 15 -4.40 -15.89 -15.77
C PRO A 15 -5.59 -14.94 -16.02
N GLU A 16 -6.63 -15.03 -15.19
CA GLU A 16 -7.84 -14.22 -15.27
C GLU A 16 -7.56 -12.72 -15.04
N ALA A 17 -6.51 -12.37 -14.29
CA ALA A 17 -6.13 -10.99 -14.05
C ALA A 17 -5.68 -10.28 -15.34
N ALA A 18 -5.22 -11.02 -16.35
CA ALA A 18 -4.75 -10.44 -17.61
C ALA A 18 -5.87 -9.70 -18.37
N ALA A 19 -7.10 -10.23 -18.35
CA ALA A 19 -8.25 -9.58 -19.00
C ALA A 19 -8.60 -8.26 -18.28
N VAL A 20 -8.57 -8.27 -16.94
CA VAL A 20 -8.83 -7.08 -16.12
C VAL A 20 -7.74 -6.03 -16.33
N GLN A 21 -6.47 -6.43 -16.36
CA GLN A 21 -5.36 -5.53 -16.63
C GLN A 21 -5.48 -4.88 -18.01
N ALA A 22 -5.85 -5.64 -19.04
CA ALA A 22 -6.03 -5.11 -20.38
C ALA A 22 -7.16 -4.08 -20.46
N GLU A 23 -8.26 -4.29 -19.74
CA GLU A 23 -9.36 -3.32 -19.62
C GLU A 23 -8.91 -2.04 -18.91
N ILE A 24 -8.22 -2.16 -17.77
CA ILE A 24 -7.70 -1.01 -17.03
C ILE A 24 -6.76 -0.17 -17.88
N LEU A 25 -5.80 -0.81 -18.58
CA LEU A 25 -4.84 -0.10 -19.42
C LEU A 25 -5.49 0.60 -20.63
N ARG A 26 -6.61 0.09 -21.11
CA ARG A 26 -7.35 0.68 -22.23
C ARG A 26 -8.19 1.88 -21.77
N ASP A 27 -8.91 1.72 -20.67
CA ASP A 27 -9.98 2.65 -20.30
C ASP A 27 -9.52 3.68 -19.25
N ALA A 28 -8.57 3.31 -18.40
CA ALA A 28 -8.07 4.16 -17.31
C ALA A 28 -6.57 3.95 -17.02
N PRO A 29 -5.67 4.14 -18.01
CA PRO A 29 -4.23 3.89 -17.83
C PRO A 29 -3.61 4.71 -16.70
N HIS A 30 -4.10 5.92 -16.48
CA HIS A 30 -3.64 6.82 -15.40
C HIS A 30 -3.79 6.20 -14.00
N LEU A 31 -4.80 5.34 -13.77
CA LEU A 31 -4.96 4.65 -12.49
C LEU A 31 -3.85 3.62 -12.27
N HIS A 32 -3.50 2.87 -13.32
CA HIS A 32 -2.40 1.91 -13.25
C HIS A 32 -1.05 2.61 -13.09
N GLU A 33 -0.79 3.66 -13.87
CA GLU A 33 0.46 4.43 -13.86
C GLU A 33 0.77 5.05 -12.48
N ASN A 34 -0.26 5.44 -11.74
CA ASN A 34 -0.13 6.04 -10.40
C ASN A 34 -0.34 5.02 -9.27
N GLY A 35 -0.37 3.73 -9.62
CA GLY A 35 -0.52 2.65 -8.66
C GLY A 35 -1.81 2.72 -7.84
N ILE A 36 -2.87 3.32 -8.37
CA ILE A 36 -4.14 3.45 -7.67
C ILE A 36 -4.84 2.09 -7.65
N HIS A 37 -5.06 1.53 -6.46
CA HIS A 37 -5.97 0.40 -6.26
C HIS A 37 -6.88 0.70 -5.08
N LEU A 38 -8.09 1.15 -5.39
CA LEU A 38 -9.01 1.72 -4.41
C LEU A 38 -9.30 0.78 -3.23
N LEU A 39 -9.03 1.28 -2.03
CA LEU A 39 -9.39 0.76 -0.73
C LEU A 39 -10.28 1.80 -0.03
N ILE A 40 -11.43 1.36 0.47
CA ILE A 40 -12.33 2.18 1.28
C ILE A 40 -12.62 1.40 2.55
N SER A 41 -12.24 1.95 3.70
CA SER A 41 -12.45 1.32 5.01
C SER A 41 -13.12 2.30 5.97
N PRO A 42 -14.22 1.91 6.65
CA PRO A 42 -14.82 2.76 7.66
C PRO A 42 -13.95 2.83 8.91
N THR A 43 -13.92 3.99 9.55
CA THR A 43 -13.41 4.15 10.91
C THR A 43 -14.45 3.65 11.93
N PRO A 44 -14.07 3.44 13.21
CA PRO A 44 -15.04 3.19 14.28
C PRO A 44 -16.05 4.33 14.52
N HIS A 45 -15.79 5.53 13.99
CA HIS A 45 -16.60 6.72 14.20
C HIS A 45 -17.47 7.08 12.96
N GLY A 46 -17.34 6.32 11.87
CA GLY A 46 -18.18 6.42 10.68
C GLY A 46 -17.60 7.24 9.53
N GLU A 47 -16.42 7.84 9.69
CA GLU A 47 -15.67 8.39 8.56
C GLU A 47 -15.07 7.28 7.69
N LEU A 48 -14.55 7.66 6.52
CA LEU A 48 -13.93 6.74 5.58
C LEU A 48 -12.45 7.04 5.44
N ILE A 49 -11.63 6.00 5.52
CA ILE A 49 -10.26 6.00 5.04
C ILE A 49 -10.30 5.55 3.58
N ILE A 50 -9.90 6.43 2.67
CA ILE A 50 -9.85 6.20 1.23
C ILE A 50 -8.40 6.23 0.78
N GLY A 51 -7.99 5.19 0.05
CA GLY A 51 -6.67 5.05 -0.53
C GLY A 51 -6.66 3.95 -1.58
N ASP A 52 -5.53 3.35 -1.92
CA ASP A 52 -4.25 4.06 -1.91
C ASP A 52 -3.65 4.11 -3.32
N SER A 53 -2.71 5.04 -3.47
CA SER A 53 -1.90 5.27 -4.66
C SER A 53 -0.44 4.99 -4.31
N HIS A 54 0.36 4.61 -5.30
CA HIS A 54 1.76 4.26 -5.07
C HIS A 54 2.68 5.03 -6.00
N HIS A 55 3.62 5.76 -5.42
CA HIS A 55 4.72 6.38 -6.15
C HIS A 55 6.06 5.92 -5.58
N TYR A 56 6.90 5.33 -6.43
CA TYR A 56 8.20 4.79 -6.03
C TYR A 56 9.32 5.63 -6.63
N GLY A 57 10.19 6.15 -5.78
CA GLY A 57 11.35 6.97 -6.15
C GLY A 57 12.54 6.71 -5.22
N SER A 58 13.65 7.42 -5.46
CA SER A 58 14.78 7.43 -4.52
C SER A 58 14.43 8.19 -3.25
N ASP A 59 13.66 9.26 -3.39
CA ASP A 59 13.28 10.18 -2.33
C ASP A 59 11.78 10.45 -2.37
N PRO A 60 11.09 10.44 -1.23
CA PRO A 60 9.68 10.78 -1.18
C PRO A 60 9.48 12.29 -1.37
N SER A 61 8.48 12.67 -2.17
CA SER A 61 8.00 14.05 -2.21
C SER A 61 7.32 14.38 -0.88
N PRO A 62 7.57 15.55 -0.26
CA PRO A 62 6.80 16.00 0.92
C PRO A 62 5.37 16.42 0.56
N PHE A 63 5.02 16.52 -0.73
CA PHE A 63 3.71 16.92 -1.22
C PHE A 63 3.04 15.81 -2.01
N ASN A 64 1.73 15.66 -1.80
CA ASN A 64 0.86 14.82 -2.62
C ASN A 64 0.63 15.48 -3.99
N ALA A 65 0.34 14.66 -5.00
CA ALA A 65 -0.11 15.13 -6.29
C ALA A 65 -1.65 15.27 -6.26
N GLU A 66 -2.18 16.50 -6.31
CA GLU A 66 -3.62 16.75 -6.21
C GLU A 66 -4.43 15.93 -7.22
N GLN A 67 -3.92 15.78 -8.45
CA GLN A 67 -4.61 15.00 -9.49
C GLN A 67 -4.80 13.52 -9.12
N VAL A 68 -3.87 12.93 -8.35
CA VAL A 68 -3.97 11.55 -7.87
C VAL A 68 -5.04 11.46 -6.78
N ASP A 69 -5.10 12.45 -5.89
CA ASP A 69 -6.16 12.57 -4.89
C ASP A 69 -7.54 12.73 -5.57
N ASP A 70 -7.65 13.58 -6.59
CA ASP A 70 -8.87 13.77 -7.38
C ASP A 70 -9.35 12.45 -7.99
N TRP A 71 -8.47 11.68 -8.63
CA TRP A 71 -8.84 10.37 -9.19
C TRP A 71 -9.28 9.36 -8.13
N MET A 72 -8.61 9.32 -6.97
CA MET A 72 -9.02 8.45 -5.87
C MET A 72 -10.40 8.84 -5.32
N ILE A 73 -10.67 10.15 -5.18
CA ILE A 73 -11.97 10.68 -4.74
C ILE A 73 -13.05 10.34 -5.76
N GLU A 74 -12.84 10.62 -7.04
CA GLU A 74 -13.80 10.30 -8.11
C GLU A 74 -14.12 8.81 -8.13
N LEU A 75 -13.11 7.95 -8.02
CA LEU A 75 -13.28 6.51 -8.01
C LEU A 75 -14.04 6.03 -6.77
N ALA A 76 -13.79 6.63 -5.61
CA ALA A 76 -14.52 6.35 -4.39
C ALA A 76 -15.99 6.76 -4.48
N GLU A 77 -16.26 7.97 -4.98
CA GLU A 77 -17.61 8.49 -5.17
C GLU A 77 -18.42 7.65 -6.16
N GLN A 78 -17.80 7.23 -7.26
CA GLN A 78 -18.42 6.31 -8.22
C GLN A 78 -18.73 4.95 -7.59
N THR A 79 -17.81 4.43 -6.76
CA THR A 79 -17.98 3.14 -6.10
C THR A 79 -19.08 3.17 -5.03
N LEU A 80 -19.16 4.27 -4.28
CA LEU A 80 -20.14 4.46 -3.20
C LEU A 80 -21.49 4.96 -3.69
N GLY A 81 -21.55 5.56 -4.89
CA GLY A 81 -22.75 6.21 -5.42
C GLY A 81 -23.13 7.50 -4.68
N CYS A 82 -22.18 8.12 -3.97
CA CYS A 82 -22.40 9.35 -3.21
C CYS A 82 -21.17 10.26 -3.25
N LYS A 83 -21.37 11.54 -2.92
CA LYS A 83 -20.27 12.49 -2.77
C LYS A 83 -19.57 12.29 -1.43
N VAL A 84 -18.25 12.46 -1.41
CA VAL A 84 -17.45 12.44 -0.17
C VAL A 84 -16.94 13.85 0.14
N GLN A 85 -16.85 14.16 1.43
CA GLN A 85 -16.23 15.40 1.89
C GLN A 85 -14.85 15.09 2.44
N VAL A 86 -13.81 15.65 1.83
CA VAL A 86 -12.45 15.50 2.33
C VAL A 86 -12.29 16.30 3.62
N VAL A 87 -11.91 15.62 4.70
CA VAL A 87 -11.62 16.24 5.99
C VAL A 87 -10.13 16.49 6.14
N GLU A 88 -9.30 15.51 5.80
CA GLU A 88 -7.85 15.54 5.93
C GLU A 88 -7.21 14.67 4.83
N ARG A 89 -5.94 14.95 4.52
CA ARG A 89 -5.10 14.17 3.60
C ARG A 89 -3.77 13.90 4.28
N TRP A 90 -3.20 12.74 4.04
CA TRP A 90 -1.86 12.39 4.51
C TRP A 90 -1.18 11.47 3.50
N GLN A 91 0.12 11.27 3.69
CA GLN A 91 0.91 10.27 2.97
C GLN A 91 1.75 9.45 3.93
N GLY A 92 1.95 8.18 3.57
CA GLY A 92 2.91 7.30 4.22
C GLY A 92 4.16 7.14 3.37
N VAL A 93 5.32 7.02 4.01
CA VAL A 93 6.59 6.70 3.34
C VAL A 93 7.12 5.40 3.92
N TYR A 94 7.44 4.45 3.05
CA TYR A 94 8.04 3.17 3.41
C TYR A 94 9.06 2.72 2.36
N GLY A 95 10.01 1.87 2.77
CA GLY A 95 10.95 1.28 1.84
C GLY A 95 10.24 0.27 0.94
N SER A 96 10.51 0.27 -0.37
CA SER A 96 9.85 -0.63 -1.33
C SER A 96 10.82 -1.60 -2.03
N ARG A 97 12.08 -1.65 -1.59
CA ARG A 97 13.15 -2.42 -2.26
C ARG A 97 13.89 -3.32 -1.28
N GLY A 98 13.95 -4.60 -1.60
CA GLY A 98 14.71 -5.60 -0.86
C GLY A 98 14.52 -7.01 -1.46
N PRO A 99 15.28 -8.01 -0.99
CA PRO A 99 15.17 -9.40 -1.45
C PRO A 99 13.86 -10.09 -1.04
N GLY A 100 13.06 -9.46 -0.18
CA GLY A 100 11.79 -9.97 0.33
C GLY A 100 10.95 -8.84 0.95
N PRO A 101 9.80 -9.17 1.56
CA PRO A 101 8.87 -8.16 2.09
C PRO A 101 9.39 -7.41 3.32
N PHE A 102 10.39 -7.97 4.01
CA PHE A 102 11.07 -7.36 5.15
C PHE A 102 12.49 -7.93 5.28
N SER A 103 13.30 -7.34 6.15
CA SER A 103 14.63 -7.84 6.53
C SER A 103 14.87 -7.70 8.03
N PHE A 104 15.57 -8.67 8.61
CA PHE A 104 16.13 -8.58 9.94
C PHE A 104 17.64 -8.84 9.86
N LEU A 105 18.44 -7.84 10.23
CA LEU A 105 19.88 -7.81 10.00
C LEU A 105 20.62 -7.61 11.32
N ARG A 106 21.84 -8.17 11.40
CA ARG A 106 22.80 -7.94 12.48
C ARG A 106 24.11 -7.40 11.89
N PRO A 107 24.15 -6.13 11.47
CA PRO A 107 25.30 -5.60 10.72
C PRO A 107 26.55 -5.39 11.58
N ALA A 108 26.41 -5.34 12.90
CA ALA A 108 27.51 -5.20 13.86
C ALA A 108 27.14 -5.88 15.18
N GLU A 109 28.15 -6.13 16.03
CA GLU A 109 27.94 -6.62 17.38
C GLU A 109 27.02 -5.68 18.17
N GLY A 110 26.02 -6.23 18.86
CA GLY A 110 25.04 -5.47 19.63
C GLY A 110 24.00 -4.68 18.81
N LEU A 111 24.04 -4.73 17.47
CA LEU A 111 23.12 -4.00 16.61
C LEU A 111 22.20 -4.96 15.84
N SER A 112 20.89 -4.79 16.03
CA SER A 112 19.85 -5.46 15.24
C SER A 112 19.00 -4.43 14.50
N VAL A 113 18.71 -4.69 13.23
CA VAL A 113 17.93 -3.80 12.36
C VAL A 113 16.78 -4.57 11.73
N ALA A 114 15.55 -4.13 11.99
CA ALA A 114 14.35 -4.62 11.31
C ALA A 114 13.88 -3.56 10.29
N LEU A 115 13.68 -3.96 9.04
CA LEU A 115 13.26 -3.08 7.96
C LEU A 115 12.08 -3.70 7.21
N MET A 116 11.07 -2.89 6.93
CA MET A 116 9.93 -3.26 6.09
C MET A 116 10.16 -2.77 4.66
N HIS A 117 9.88 -3.64 3.69
CA HIS A 117 10.03 -3.36 2.24
C HIS A 117 8.69 -3.26 1.51
N THR A 118 7.59 -3.19 2.25
CA THR A 118 6.21 -3.23 1.71
C THR A 118 5.26 -2.41 2.58
N GLY A 119 4.06 -2.13 2.07
CA GLY A 119 3.01 -1.43 2.80
C GLY A 119 2.30 -2.24 3.90
N VAL A 120 2.75 -3.46 4.23
CA VAL A 120 2.02 -4.36 5.16
C VAL A 120 2.45 -4.25 6.63
N GLY A 121 3.25 -3.24 6.97
CA GLY A 121 3.87 -3.10 8.30
C GLY A 121 2.88 -3.12 9.47
N MET A 122 1.69 -2.52 9.33
CA MET A 122 0.67 -2.55 10.38
C MET A 122 0.13 -3.96 10.63
N SER A 123 0.04 -4.79 9.59
CA SER A 123 -0.52 -6.14 9.67
C SER A 123 0.47 -7.16 10.23
N VAL A 124 1.75 -7.08 9.82
CA VAL A 124 2.76 -8.09 10.18
C VAL A 124 3.75 -7.63 11.25
N GLY A 125 3.81 -6.32 11.51
CA GLY A 125 4.74 -5.69 12.45
C GLY A 125 4.72 -6.29 13.85
N PRO A 126 3.55 -6.55 14.48
CA PRO A 126 3.49 -7.16 15.81
C PRO A 126 4.18 -8.53 15.88
N ALA A 127 3.86 -9.44 14.96
CA ALA A 127 4.46 -10.77 14.91
C ALA A 127 5.96 -10.71 14.58
N MET A 128 6.37 -9.78 13.72
CA MET A 128 7.78 -9.54 13.44
C MET A 128 8.53 -9.05 14.68
N ALA A 129 7.93 -8.12 15.43
CA ALA A 129 8.54 -7.57 16.64
C ALA A 129 8.74 -8.67 17.69
N GLU A 130 7.69 -9.45 17.99
CA GLU A 130 7.74 -10.58 18.92
C GLU A 130 8.87 -11.55 18.54
N ARG A 131 8.89 -12.01 17.28
CA ARG A 131 9.91 -12.95 16.80
C ARG A 131 11.33 -12.38 16.89
N ASN A 132 11.52 -11.15 16.43
CA ASN A 132 12.85 -10.53 16.38
C ASN A 132 13.40 -10.26 17.79
N VAL A 133 12.54 -9.82 18.72
CA VAL A 133 12.93 -9.61 20.13
C VAL A 133 13.33 -10.93 20.77
N ALA A 134 12.55 -12.00 20.60
CA ALA A 134 12.90 -13.33 21.12
C ALA A 134 14.25 -13.82 20.57
N THR A 135 14.53 -13.60 19.28
CA THR A 135 15.83 -13.94 18.66
C THR A 135 16.99 -13.10 19.22
N VAL A 136 16.76 -11.84 19.62
CA VAL A 136 17.79 -10.99 20.26
C VAL A 136 18.06 -11.42 21.70
N LEU A 137 17.03 -11.89 22.40
CA LEU A 137 17.14 -12.38 23.78
C LEU A 137 17.57 -13.85 23.89
N GLU A 138 17.83 -14.52 22.76
CA GLU A 138 18.20 -15.95 22.69
C GLU A 138 17.13 -16.89 23.28
N GLU A 139 15.86 -16.49 23.18
CA GLU A 139 14.71 -17.29 23.65
C GLU A 139 14.25 -18.33 22.62
N ILE A 140 14.69 -18.20 21.36
CA ILE A 140 14.44 -19.12 20.24
C ILE A 140 15.66 -19.23 19.32
#